data_AF-A0A8B8A9C8-F1
#
_entry.id   AF-A0A8B8A9C8-F1
#
_cell.length_a   1.000
_cell.length_b   1.000
_cell.length_c   1.000
_cell.angle_alpha   90.00
_cell.angle_beta   90.00
_cell.angle_gamma   90.00
#
_symmetry.space_group_name_H-M   'P 1'
#
loop_
_entity.id
_entity.type
_entity.pdbx_description
1 polymer ?
#
loop_
_entity_poly.entity_id
_entity_poly.type
_entity_poly.pdbx_seq_one_letter_code
_entity_poly.pdbx_strand_id
1 'polypeptide(L)'
;MSGAAMWSWCFLGGTILPVMIYSFENVALNKPAWQDDGFFNFTAHKAVDGRKSSLTVYGEDCANSDRKNTTEWRVDLGNILSIHHILIQFATDTKDHIDNRLIKNLLGFSLYLSNTTTKEDGILCFRDTTYTRSTIPYPVTIPCPHYGRYIIYYNNRTHPPYPAGYSNTTGSFLCEVEVYGCSSPGQYGENCSLPCPQGCLEDRCHIVDGTCFDCIMGHMGARCDGTCHVLAVEKDNPLA
;
A
#
# COMPACT_ATOMS: atom_id res chain seq x y z
N MET A 1 6.24 47.49 -56.90
CA MET A 1 4.89 47.20 -56.38
C MET A 1 4.99 45.89 -55.61
N SER A 2 4.64 45.95 -54.33
CA SER A 2 4.93 44.96 -53.28
C SER A 2 4.22 43.62 -53.49
N GLY A 3 4.98 42.54 -53.58
CA GLY A 3 4.47 41.18 -53.38
C GLY A 3 4.47 40.84 -51.89
N ALA A 4 3.30 40.69 -51.29
CA ALA A 4 3.16 40.18 -49.93
C ALA A 4 3.17 38.65 -49.97
N ALA A 5 4.20 38.03 -49.40
CA ALA A 5 4.24 36.60 -49.16
C ALA A 5 3.30 36.26 -47.99
N MET A 6 2.28 35.46 -48.27
CA MET A 6 1.32 34.96 -47.28
C MET A 6 1.91 33.70 -46.64
N TRP A 7 2.45 33.84 -45.43
CA TRP A 7 2.94 32.71 -44.65
C TRP A 7 1.74 32.00 -44.02
N SER A 8 1.43 30.80 -44.51
CA SER A 8 0.45 29.92 -43.88
C SER A 8 1.10 29.31 -42.64
N TRP A 9 0.65 29.71 -41.45
CA TRP A 9 1.05 29.09 -40.20
C TRP A 9 0.13 27.89 -39.94
N CYS A 10 0.62 26.68 -40.17
CA CYS A 10 -0.02 25.48 -39.66
C CYS A 10 0.17 25.42 -38.14
N PHE A 11 -0.84 25.83 -37.36
CA PHE A 11 -0.89 25.49 -35.94
C PHE A 11 -1.22 24.00 -35.83
N LEU A 12 -0.20 23.18 -35.53
CA LEU A 12 -0.40 21.82 -35.01
C LEU A 12 -1.05 21.98 -33.63
N GLY A 13 -2.38 21.88 -33.57
CA GLY A 13 -3.13 21.88 -32.33
C GLY A 13 -2.75 20.66 -31.50
N GLY A 14 -1.84 20.84 -30.55
CA GLY A 14 -1.58 19.86 -29.50
C GLY A 14 -2.80 19.79 -28.59
N THR A 15 -3.50 18.66 -28.58
CA THR A 15 -4.50 18.36 -27.56
C THR A 15 -3.78 18.34 -26.22
N ILE A 16 -4.04 19.34 -25.37
CA ILE A 16 -3.67 19.29 -23.96
C ILE A 16 -4.51 18.16 -23.36
N LEU A 17 -3.92 16.97 -23.23
CA LEU A 17 -4.54 15.91 -22.44
C LEU A 17 -4.58 16.41 -20.99
N PRO A 18 -5.76 16.47 -20.35
CA PRO A 18 -5.81 16.80 -18.93
C PRO A 18 -4.94 15.77 -18.19
N VAL A 19 -3.95 16.24 -17.45
CA VAL A 19 -3.19 15.40 -16.54
C VAL A 19 -4.19 14.91 -15.51
N MET A 20 -4.52 13.61 -15.54
CA MET A 20 -5.38 12.98 -14.55
C MET A 20 -4.67 13.04 -13.20
N ILE A 21 -5.13 13.88 -12.28
CA ILE A 21 -4.56 14.00 -10.93
C ILE A 21 -5.43 13.15 -10.01
N TYR A 22 -5.00 11.91 -9.74
CA TYR A 22 -5.61 11.10 -8.68
C TYR A 22 -5.20 11.68 -7.32
N SER A 23 -6.08 12.37 -6.59
CA SER A 23 -5.82 12.68 -5.18
C SER A 23 -6.32 11.53 -4.30
N PHE A 24 -5.37 10.71 -3.84
CA PHE A 24 -5.60 9.76 -2.75
C PHE A 24 -5.13 10.40 -1.45
N GLU A 25 -5.78 10.02 -0.34
CA GLU A 25 -5.47 10.56 0.99
C GLU A 25 -4.60 9.57 1.76
N ASN A 26 -3.74 10.07 2.66
CA ASN A 26 -3.03 9.22 3.61
C ASN A 26 -4.02 8.72 4.69
N VAL A 27 -4.61 7.56 4.48
CA VAL A 27 -5.61 6.96 5.37
C VAL A 27 -5.01 6.38 6.66
N ALA A 28 -3.67 6.29 6.76
CA ALA A 28 -2.97 5.84 7.96
C ALA A 28 -2.70 6.98 8.96
N LEU A 29 -2.83 8.25 8.56
CA LEU A 29 -2.49 9.39 9.41
C LEU A 29 -3.26 9.35 10.74
N ASN A 30 -2.51 9.41 11.85
CA ASN A 30 -2.96 9.34 13.24
C ASN A 30 -3.80 8.10 13.59
N LYS A 31 -3.67 7.01 12.82
CA LYS A 31 -4.35 5.75 13.12
C LYS A 31 -3.64 4.96 14.21
N PRO A 32 -4.35 4.07 14.93
CA PRO A 32 -3.73 3.18 15.91
C PRO A 32 -2.68 2.29 15.24
N ALA A 33 -1.48 2.28 15.80
CA ALA A 33 -0.40 1.39 15.38
C ALA A 33 0.09 0.52 16.54
N TRP A 34 0.64 -0.64 16.21
CA TRP A 34 1.17 -1.64 17.13
C TRP A 34 2.43 -2.26 16.56
N GLN A 35 3.33 -2.73 17.42
CA GLN A 35 4.49 -3.52 17.00
C GLN A 35 4.83 -4.63 17.99
N ASP A 36 5.46 -5.69 17.48
CA ASP A 36 5.90 -6.85 18.27
C ASP A 36 7.22 -6.55 19.00
N ASP A 37 7.14 -5.68 20.00
CA ASP A 37 8.27 -5.30 20.82
C ASP A 37 7.89 -5.11 22.30
N GLY A 38 8.73 -5.58 23.22
CA GLY A 38 8.46 -5.44 24.65
C GLY A 38 8.83 -4.06 25.20
N PHE A 39 9.88 -3.45 24.64
CA PHE A 39 10.43 -2.20 25.11
C PHE A 39 9.93 -1.02 24.27
N PHE A 40 9.93 -1.14 22.95
CA PHE A 40 9.65 -0.01 22.05
C PHE A 40 8.20 0.10 21.56
N ASN A 41 7.27 -0.76 21.99
CA ASN A 41 5.89 -0.76 21.48
C ASN A 41 5.17 0.60 21.62
N PHE A 42 5.49 1.38 22.65
CA PHE A 42 4.94 2.72 22.84
C PHE A 42 5.31 3.70 21.71
N THR A 43 6.29 3.37 20.87
CA THR A 43 6.73 4.20 19.73
C THR A 43 5.99 3.91 18.43
N ALA A 44 5.16 2.87 18.36
CA ALA A 44 4.53 2.41 17.11
C ALA A 44 3.76 3.51 16.36
N HIS A 45 3.04 4.36 17.09
CA HIS A 45 2.22 5.45 16.57
C HIS A 45 3.03 6.54 15.85
N LYS A 46 4.33 6.67 16.14
CA LYS A 46 5.19 7.66 15.50
C LYS A 46 5.33 7.44 14.01
N ALA A 47 5.26 6.19 13.57
CA ALA A 47 5.32 5.85 12.15
C ALA A 47 4.09 6.32 11.35
N VAL A 48 3.07 6.89 11.98
CA VAL A 48 1.84 7.33 11.30
C VAL A 48 1.37 8.71 11.80
N ASP A 49 2.24 9.48 12.45
CA ASP A 49 1.86 10.79 13.02
C ASP A 49 2.07 11.97 12.04
N GLY A 50 2.59 11.70 10.85
CA GLY A 50 2.86 12.70 9.81
C GLY A 50 4.13 13.51 10.04
N ARG A 51 4.97 13.18 11.03
CA ARG A 51 6.18 13.92 11.38
C ARG A 51 7.41 13.27 10.74
N LYS A 52 8.19 14.08 10.01
CA LYS A 52 9.42 13.63 9.32
C LYS A 52 10.62 14.55 9.59
N SER A 53 10.61 15.26 10.71
CA SER A 53 11.61 16.29 11.01
C SER A 53 12.92 15.69 11.56
N SER A 54 12.84 14.59 12.30
CA SER A 54 13.96 13.88 12.91
C SER A 54 13.96 12.41 12.51
N LEU A 55 14.59 12.13 11.37
CA LEU A 55 14.59 10.80 10.74
C LEU A 55 15.69 9.87 11.25
N THR A 56 16.36 10.20 12.36
CA THR A 56 17.37 9.30 12.95
C THR A 56 16.70 8.17 13.73
N VAL A 57 17.37 7.02 13.90
CA VAL A 57 16.80 5.88 14.64
C VAL A 57 16.40 6.29 16.05
N TYR A 58 17.24 7.04 16.76
CA TYR A 58 16.91 7.56 18.09
C TYR A 58 16.23 8.94 18.03
N GLY A 59 15.78 9.34 16.85
CA GLY A 59 15.05 10.57 16.61
C GLY A 59 13.65 10.53 17.20
N GLU A 60 13.04 11.70 17.30
CA GLU A 60 11.73 11.83 17.91
C GLU A 60 10.60 11.29 17.03
N ASP A 61 10.81 11.18 15.73
CA ASP A 61 9.76 10.92 14.74
C ASP A 61 9.85 9.49 14.16
N CYS A 62 10.43 8.53 14.87
CA CYS A 62 10.52 7.14 14.39
C CYS A 62 10.05 6.10 15.41
N ALA A 63 9.32 5.11 14.90
CA ALA A 63 9.03 3.85 15.58
C ALA A 63 10.22 2.89 15.41
N ASN A 64 10.70 2.37 16.53
CA ASN A 64 11.90 1.54 16.60
C ASN A 64 11.56 0.16 17.13
N SER A 65 12.32 -0.87 16.76
CA SER A 65 12.27 -2.17 17.43
C SER A 65 13.63 -2.61 17.93
N ASP A 66 13.62 -3.56 18.87
CA ASP A 66 14.78 -4.37 19.13
C ASP A 66 15.17 -5.20 17.90
N ARG A 67 16.42 -5.64 17.90
CA ARG A 67 16.95 -6.54 16.86
C ARG A 67 16.71 -7.99 17.26
N LYS A 68 15.68 -8.61 16.68
CA LYS A 68 15.25 -9.99 16.95
C LYS A 68 15.34 -10.86 15.69
N ASN A 69 14.88 -12.10 15.75
CA ASN A 69 14.78 -12.97 14.56
C ASN A 69 13.58 -12.62 13.67
N THR A 70 12.55 -12.01 14.25
CA THR A 70 11.38 -11.51 13.55
C THR A 70 11.04 -10.12 14.08
N THR A 71 10.42 -9.31 13.25
CA THR A 71 9.86 -8.02 13.66
C THR A 71 8.55 -7.82 12.92
N GLU A 72 7.57 -7.26 13.61
CA GLU A 72 6.28 -6.93 13.05
C GLU A 72 5.88 -5.54 13.54
N TRP A 73 5.38 -4.72 12.63
CA TRP A 73 4.70 -3.47 12.93
C TRP A 73 3.44 -3.44 12.07
N ARG A 74 2.33 -2.91 12.61
CA ARG A 74 1.10 -2.74 11.84
C ARG A 74 0.30 -1.52 12.25
N VAL A 75 -0.44 -0.98 11.30
CA VAL A 75 -1.44 0.08 11.51
C VAL A 75 -2.85 -0.46 11.23
N ASP A 76 -3.80 -0.09 12.09
CA ASP A 76 -5.23 -0.33 11.90
C ASP A 76 -5.89 0.88 11.24
N LEU A 77 -6.29 0.75 9.97
CA LEU A 77 -6.93 1.83 9.21
C LEU A 77 -8.34 2.16 9.73
N GLY A 78 -8.90 1.31 10.59
CA GLY A 78 -10.22 1.44 11.21
C GLY A 78 -11.34 0.80 10.40
N ASN A 79 -11.25 0.81 9.06
CA ASN A 79 -12.18 0.18 8.14
C ASN A 79 -11.43 -0.63 7.08
N ILE A 80 -12.15 -1.50 6.37
CA ILE A 80 -11.65 -2.09 5.12
C ILE A 80 -11.74 -1.01 4.04
N LEU A 81 -10.59 -0.54 3.56
CA LEU A 81 -10.47 0.55 2.60
C LEU A 81 -9.77 0.07 1.34
N SER A 82 -10.12 0.68 0.20
CA SER A 82 -9.38 0.50 -1.05
C SER A 82 -8.06 1.28 -0.97
N ILE A 83 -6.96 0.56 -1.13
CA ILE A 83 -5.58 1.08 -1.08
C ILE A 83 -5.06 1.19 -2.50
N HIS A 84 -4.29 2.23 -2.78
CA HIS A 84 -3.54 2.38 -4.04
C HIS A 84 -2.08 1.99 -3.85
N HIS A 85 -1.42 2.63 -2.88
CA HIS A 85 0.00 2.43 -2.62
C HIS A 85 0.37 2.79 -1.19
N ILE A 86 1.54 2.30 -0.77
CA ILE A 86 2.14 2.58 0.52
C ILE A 86 3.50 3.25 0.29
N LEU A 87 3.79 4.31 1.05
CA LEU A 87 5.13 4.89 1.17
C LEU A 87 5.71 4.51 2.53
N ILE A 88 6.95 4.03 2.54
CA ILE A 88 7.69 3.80 3.77
C ILE A 88 8.91 4.68 3.81
N GLN A 89 8.96 5.50 4.85
CA GLN A 89 10.08 6.31 5.25
C GLN A 89 10.82 5.60 6.38
N PHE A 90 11.97 4.99 6.08
CA PHE A 90 12.83 4.41 7.12
C PHE A 90 13.70 5.47 7.80
N ALA A 91 14.29 5.11 8.93
CA ALA A 91 15.29 5.92 9.60
C ALA A 91 16.62 6.02 8.83
N THR A 92 17.26 7.18 8.92
CA THR A 92 18.58 7.53 8.38
C THR A 92 19.46 8.16 9.44
N ASP A 93 20.73 7.75 9.52
CA ASP A 93 21.66 8.24 10.55
C ASP A 93 22.22 9.66 10.26
N THR A 94 22.10 10.18 9.02
CA THR A 94 22.63 11.49 8.61
C THR A 94 21.75 12.18 7.56
N LYS A 95 21.86 13.52 7.45
CA LYS A 95 21.26 14.33 6.36
C LYS A 95 21.86 14.00 4.98
N ASP A 96 23.09 13.48 4.96
CA ASP A 96 23.78 13.02 3.75
C ASP A 96 24.07 11.51 3.87
N HIS A 97 23.21 10.70 3.24
CA HIS A 97 23.33 9.27 2.96
C HIS A 97 24.02 8.32 3.97
N ILE A 98 23.16 7.50 4.60
CA ILE A 98 23.32 6.06 4.90
C ILE A 98 24.55 5.68 5.76
N ASP A 99 24.36 5.63 7.10
CA ASP A 99 25.06 4.57 7.85
C ASP A 99 24.47 3.22 7.42
N ASN A 100 25.32 2.50 6.70
CA ASN A 100 25.17 1.15 6.16
C ASN A 100 24.75 0.10 7.22
N ARG A 101 24.85 0.46 8.50
CA ARG A 101 24.67 -0.45 9.64
C ARG A 101 23.22 -0.81 9.96
N LEU A 102 22.25 0.05 9.67
CA LEU A 102 20.83 -0.21 9.99
C LEU A 102 20.08 -0.86 8.83
N ILE A 103 20.40 -0.48 7.60
CA ILE A 103 19.72 -0.97 6.40
C ILE A 103 19.81 -2.49 6.28
N LYS A 104 20.93 -3.11 6.66
CA LYS A 104 21.08 -4.58 6.66
C LYS A 104 20.02 -5.32 7.46
N ASN A 105 19.42 -4.69 8.49
CA ASN A 105 18.34 -5.25 9.30
C ASN A 105 16.95 -5.04 8.67
N LEU A 106 16.83 -4.07 7.76
CA LEU A 106 15.60 -3.74 7.02
C LEU A 106 15.45 -4.58 5.76
N LEU A 107 16.56 -4.92 5.08
CA LEU A 107 16.54 -5.71 3.84
C LEU A 107 15.71 -7.00 4.00
N GLY A 108 15.04 -7.44 2.95
CA GLY A 108 14.19 -8.62 2.98
C GLY A 108 12.84 -8.44 3.68
N PHE A 109 12.44 -7.21 4.01
CA PHE A 109 11.13 -6.95 4.59
C PHE A 109 10.01 -7.31 3.61
N SER A 110 8.82 -7.51 4.16
CA SER A 110 7.59 -7.76 3.43
C SER A 110 6.49 -6.85 3.95
N LEU A 111 5.56 -6.49 3.06
CA LEU A 111 4.34 -5.79 3.41
C LEU A 111 3.13 -6.64 3.06
N TYR A 112 2.22 -6.73 4.01
CA TYR A 112 0.94 -7.41 3.85
C TYR A 112 -0.21 -6.42 4.03
N LEU A 113 -1.26 -6.63 3.25
CA LEU A 113 -2.55 -6.00 3.44
C LEU A 113 -3.53 -7.07 3.91
N SER A 114 -4.07 -6.92 5.12
CA SER A 114 -4.94 -7.93 5.75
C SER A 114 -6.25 -7.31 6.25
N ASN A 115 -7.30 -8.13 6.32
CA ASN A 115 -8.55 -7.76 7.01
C ASN A 115 -8.49 -8.09 8.51
N THR A 116 -7.48 -8.87 8.93
CA THR A 116 -7.25 -9.25 10.33
C THR A 116 -5.89 -8.74 10.80
N THR A 117 -5.60 -8.91 12.08
CA THR A 117 -4.29 -8.60 12.65
C THR A 117 -3.20 -9.60 12.26
N THR A 118 -3.54 -10.65 11.50
CA THR A 118 -2.64 -11.74 11.11
C THR A 118 -2.23 -11.57 9.65
N LYS A 119 -0.91 -11.58 9.39
CA LYS A 119 -0.37 -11.43 8.03
C LYS A 119 -0.68 -12.61 7.12
N GLU A 120 -0.78 -13.83 7.66
CA GLU A 120 -1.12 -15.05 6.91
C GLU A 120 -2.53 -15.02 6.29
N ASP A 121 -3.44 -14.22 6.84
CA ASP A 121 -4.80 -14.05 6.32
C ASP A 121 -4.87 -12.99 5.20
N GLY A 122 -3.78 -12.22 5.03
CA GLY A 122 -3.71 -11.11 4.10
C GLY A 122 -3.08 -11.47 2.76
N ILE A 123 -3.03 -10.48 1.88
CA ILE A 123 -2.26 -10.56 0.63
C ILE A 123 -0.86 -10.00 0.84
N LEU A 124 0.13 -10.58 0.15
CA LEU A 124 1.49 -10.05 0.10
C LEU A 124 1.58 -8.93 -0.93
N CYS A 125 1.58 -7.68 -0.49
CA CYS A 125 1.76 -6.51 -1.36
C CYS A 125 3.18 -6.47 -1.94
N PHE A 126 4.18 -6.75 -1.10
CA PHE A 126 5.58 -6.62 -1.48
C PHE A 126 6.48 -7.50 -0.64
N ARG A 127 7.54 -8.02 -1.26
CA ARG A 127 8.64 -8.69 -0.59
C ARG A 127 9.95 -8.20 -1.20
N ASP A 128 10.79 -7.60 -0.38
CA ASP A 128 12.13 -7.21 -0.79
C ASP A 128 12.99 -8.44 -1.06
N THR A 129 13.49 -8.51 -2.30
CA THR A 129 14.45 -9.52 -2.74
C THR A 129 15.62 -8.93 -3.51
N THR A 130 15.60 -7.61 -3.77
CA THR A 130 16.50 -6.95 -4.73
C THR A 130 17.22 -5.76 -4.13
N TYR A 131 16.72 -5.18 -3.03
CA TYR A 131 17.39 -4.04 -2.43
C TYR A 131 18.71 -4.46 -1.81
N THR A 132 19.66 -3.56 -1.96
CA THR A 132 20.96 -3.62 -1.30
C THR A 132 21.08 -2.41 -0.40
N ARG A 133 22.12 -2.39 0.41
CA ARG A 133 22.35 -1.30 1.36
C ARG A 133 22.57 0.06 0.69
N SER A 134 22.91 0.08 -0.60
CA SER A 134 23.10 1.30 -1.40
C SER A 134 21.98 1.55 -2.40
N THR A 135 21.00 0.64 -2.56
CA THR A 135 19.96 0.75 -3.58
C THR A 135 18.54 0.82 -3.03
N ILE A 136 18.34 0.63 -1.72
CA ILE A 136 17.02 0.84 -1.11
C ILE A 136 16.59 2.31 -1.30
N PRO A 137 15.40 2.56 -1.87
CA PRO A 137 14.90 3.93 -2.06
C PRO A 137 14.57 4.64 -0.75
N TYR A 138 14.48 5.97 -0.83
CA TYR A 138 14.15 6.83 0.31
C TYR A 138 13.24 8.00 -0.14
N PRO A 139 11.91 7.91 0.04
CA PRO A 139 11.14 6.80 0.61
C PRO A 139 11.00 5.60 -0.35
N VAL A 140 10.53 4.46 0.17
CA VAL A 140 10.16 3.29 -0.64
C VAL A 140 8.68 3.37 -1.01
N THR A 141 8.38 3.35 -2.31
CA THR A 141 7.00 3.35 -2.85
C THR A 141 6.59 1.97 -3.29
N ILE A 142 5.49 1.46 -2.73
CA ILE A 142 4.98 0.10 -2.95
C ILE A 142 3.52 0.18 -3.42
N PRO A 143 3.25 -0.07 -4.70
CA PRO A 143 1.88 -0.25 -5.18
C PRO A 143 1.23 -1.46 -4.47
N CYS A 144 0.00 -1.28 -3.99
CA CYS A 144 -0.82 -2.40 -3.50
C CYS A 144 -2.30 -2.09 -3.76
N PRO A 145 -2.73 -2.10 -5.04
CA PRO A 145 -4.09 -1.73 -5.41
C PRO A 145 -5.10 -2.83 -5.04
N HIS A 146 -5.50 -2.86 -3.77
CA HIS A 146 -6.41 -3.85 -3.21
C HIS A 146 -7.11 -3.27 -1.97
N TYR A 147 -8.12 -3.97 -1.46
CA TYR A 147 -8.78 -3.58 -0.20
C TYR A 147 -8.18 -4.30 1.02
N GLY A 148 -8.18 -3.60 2.16
CA GLY A 148 -7.87 -4.20 3.45
C GLY A 148 -7.96 -3.21 4.61
N ARG A 149 -7.77 -3.71 5.84
CA ARG A 149 -7.86 -2.90 7.07
C ARG A 149 -6.51 -2.68 7.76
N TYR A 150 -5.60 -3.64 7.66
CA TYR A 150 -4.31 -3.61 8.31
C TYR A 150 -3.19 -3.59 7.28
N ILE A 151 -2.27 -2.63 7.40
CA ILE A 151 -0.97 -2.71 6.75
C ILE A 151 0.01 -3.28 7.76
N ILE A 152 0.67 -4.38 7.40
CA ILE A 152 1.57 -5.13 8.28
C ILE A 152 2.96 -5.16 7.63
N TYR A 153 3.91 -4.46 8.24
CA TYR A 153 5.34 -4.62 7.98
C TYR A 153 5.86 -5.83 8.73
N TYR A 154 6.59 -6.70 8.03
CA TYR A 154 7.16 -7.89 8.61
C TYR A 154 8.55 -8.15 8.07
N ASN A 155 9.46 -8.63 8.91
CA ASN A 155 10.76 -9.14 8.47
C ASN A 155 11.12 -10.39 9.26
N ASN A 156 11.86 -11.32 8.63
CA ASN A 156 12.13 -12.64 9.17
C ASN A 156 13.57 -13.10 8.89
N ARG A 157 14.19 -13.66 9.93
CA ARG A 157 15.52 -14.28 9.99
C ARG A 157 15.50 -15.57 10.80
N THR A 158 14.51 -16.43 10.57
CA THR A 158 14.43 -17.75 11.21
C THR A 158 15.02 -18.86 10.35
N HIS A 159 15.25 -18.61 9.05
CA HIS A 159 15.70 -19.61 8.08
C HIS A 159 16.98 -19.17 7.33
N PRO A 160 18.17 -19.43 7.87
CA PRO A 160 19.44 -19.18 7.18
C PRO A 160 19.71 -20.21 6.06
N PRO A 161 20.57 -19.91 5.07
CA PRO A 161 21.41 -18.72 4.93
C PRO A 161 20.70 -17.50 4.33
N TYR A 162 21.16 -16.29 4.65
CA TYR A 162 20.62 -15.04 4.12
C TYR A 162 21.44 -14.50 2.95
N PRO A 163 20.83 -13.73 2.03
CA PRO A 163 21.57 -13.05 0.96
C PRO A 163 22.69 -12.16 1.49
N ALA A 164 23.73 -11.97 0.67
CA ALA A 164 24.87 -11.17 1.02
C ALA A 164 24.46 -9.74 1.43
N GLY A 165 24.92 -9.32 2.61
CA GLY A 165 24.67 -7.99 3.14
C GLY A 165 23.43 -7.83 4.01
N TYR A 166 22.64 -8.89 4.17
CA TYR A 166 21.59 -8.96 5.19
C TYR A 166 22.22 -9.17 6.57
N SER A 167 21.57 -8.64 7.61
CA SER A 167 21.89 -8.96 8.99
C SER A 167 21.26 -10.29 9.40
N ASN A 168 21.84 -10.95 10.41
CA ASN A 168 21.28 -12.16 11.04
C ASN A 168 20.04 -11.86 11.90
N THR A 169 19.79 -10.58 12.20
CA THR A 169 18.63 -10.10 12.94
C THR A 169 17.82 -9.12 12.10
N THR A 170 16.55 -8.96 12.42
CA THR A 170 15.63 -8.00 11.82
C THR A 170 15.63 -6.68 12.58
N GLY A 171 14.97 -5.67 12.04
CA GLY A 171 14.58 -4.46 12.75
C GLY A 171 13.48 -3.73 11.97
N SER A 172 12.62 -3.01 12.69
CA SER A 172 11.71 -2.02 12.12
C SER A 172 12.14 -0.64 12.62
N PHE A 173 12.68 0.18 11.73
CA PHE A 173 13.09 1.56 12.00
C PHE A 173 12.25 2.48 11.11
N LEU A 174 10.96 2.55 11.41
CA LEU A 174 9.93 3.17 10.57
C LEU A 174 9.70 4.60 11.07
N CYS A 175 10.04 5.60 10.27
CA CYS A 175 9.77 7.00 10.61
C CYS A 175 8.41 7.46 10.09
N GLU A 176 8.01 7.01 8.90
CA GLU A 176 6.63 7.21 8.43
C GLU A 176 6.19 6.05 7.55
N VAL A 177 4.93 5.65 7.67
CA VAL A 177 4.22 4.72 6.80
C VAL A 177 2.94 5.41 6.35
N GLU A 178 2.94 5.91 5.12
CA GLU A 178 1.79 6.59 4.53
C GLU A 178 1.06 5.59 3.65
N VAL A 179 -0.25 5.48 3.85
CA VAL A 179 -1.09 4.54 3.12
C VAL A 179 -2.06 5.37 2.31
N TYR A 180 -1.89 5.39 0.99
CA TYR A 180 -2.70 6.20 0.10
C TYR A 180 -3.86 5.38 -0.46
N GLY A 181 -5.07 5.86 -0.24
CA GLY A 181 -6.29 5.21 -0.69
C GLY A 181 -7.51 6.13 -0.59
N CYS A 182 -8.68 5.52 -0.58
CA CYS A 182 -9.95 6.22 -0.33
C CYS A 182 -10.32 6.15 1.14
N SER A 183 -10.59 7.31 1.76
CA SER A 183 -10.95 7.41 3.17
C SER A 183 -12.31 6.79 3.51
N SER A 184 -13.19 6.65 2.52
CA SER A 184 -14.47 5.94 2.66
C SER A 184 -14.45 4.61 1.91
N PRO A 185 -15.04 3.54 2.49
CA PRO A 185 -15.26 2.28 1.78
C PRO A 185 -16.12 2.47 0.52
N GLY A 186 -15.97 1.57 -0.45
CA GLY A 186 -16.84 1.53 -1.62
C GLY A 186 -16.63 2.66 -2.63
N GLN A 187 -15.48 3.32 -2.61
CA GLN A 187 -15.14 4.41 -3.53
C GLN A 187 -13.89 4.11 -4.36
N TYR A 188 -13.85 4.64 -5.57
CA TYR A 188 -12.73 4.54 -6.52
C TYR A 188 -12.64 5.77 -7.42
N GLY A 189 -11.63 5.77 -8.30
CA GLY A 189 -11.44 6.75 -9.35
C GLY A 189 -10.76 8.03 -8.86
N GLU A 190 -10.86 9.08 -9.68
CA GLU A 190 -10.28 10.39 -9.36
C GLU A 190 -10.91 10.94 -8.07
N ASN A 191 -10.06 11.33 -7.12
CA ASN A 191 -10.46 11.91 -5.84
C ASN A 191 -11.48 11.06 -5.08
N CYS A 192 -11.49 9.73 -5.29
CA CYS A 192 -12.44 8.80 -4.67
C CYS A 192 -13.91 9.20 -4.88
N SER A 193 -14.23 9.85 -6.00
CA SER A 193 -15.54 10.46 -6.23
C SER A 193 -16.56 9.51 -6.84
N LEU A 194 -16.14 8.31 -7.27
CA LEU A 194 -17.02 7.33 -7.90
C LEU A 194 -17.33 6.19 -6.92
N PRO A 195 -18.62 5.83 -6.72
CA PRO A 195 -18.97 4.65 -5.94
C PRO A 195 -18.68 3.38 -6.75
N CYS A 196 -18.20 2.33 -6.08
CA CYS A 196 -18.01 1.03 -6.71
C CYS A 196 -19.33 0.54 -7.35
N PRO A 197 -19.26 -0.19 -8.49
CA PRO A 197 -20.44 -0.77 -9.11
C PRO A 197 -21.28 -1.59 -8.11
N GLN A 198 -22.61 -1.44 -8.16
CA GLN A 198 -23.53 -2.10 -7.21
C GLN A 198 -23.46 -3.64 -7.25
N GLY A 199 -23.02 -4.21 -8.37
CA GLY A 199 -22.82 -5.65 -8.51
C GLY A 199 -21.54 -6.17 -7.84
N CYS A 200 -20.63 -5.31 -7.38
CA CYS A 200 -19.44 -5.73 -6.67
C CYS A 200 -19.82 -6.28 -5.29
N LEU A 201 -19.23 -7.41 -4.91
CA LEU A 201 -19.41 -7.99 -3.59
C LEU A 201 -18.88 -7.02 -2.51
N GLU A 202 -19.74 -6.67 -1.56
CA GLU A 202 -19.44 -5.75 -0.43
C GLU A 202 -18.88 -4.39 -0.89
N ASP A 203 -19.30 -3.90 -2.05
CA ASP A 203 -18.82 -2.65 -2.65
C ASP A 203 -17.28 -2.63 -2.86
N ARG A 204 -16.65 -3.80 -3.06
CA ARG A 204 -15.20 -3.89 -3.21
C ARG A 204 -14.78 -3.86 -4.67
N CYS A 205 -14.12 -2.77 -5.06
CA CYS A 205 -13.59 -2.61 -6.40
C CYS A 205 -12.18 -2.01 -6.41
N HIS A 206 -11.46 -2.27 -7.50
CA HIS A 206 -10.12 -1.78 -7.75
C HIS A 206 -10.15 -0.24 -7.83
N ILE A 207 -9.24 0.38 -7.08
CA ILE A 207 -9.31 1.80 -6.74
C ILE A 207 -9.17 2.75 -7.93
N VAL A 208 -8.59 2.29 -9.06
CA VAL A 208 -8.34 3.15 -10.23
C VAL A 208 -9.47 3.08 -11.25
N ASP A 209 -9.92 1.88 -11.60
CA ASP A 209 -10.79 1.62 -12.76
C ASP A 209 -12.18 1.10 -12.37
N GLY A 210 -12.40 0.76 -11.10
CA GLY A 210 -13.69 0.29 -10.57
C GLY A 210 -14.01 -1.15 -10.92
N THR A 211 -13.03 -1.93 -11.40
CA THR A 211 -13.17 -3.37 -11.62
C THR A 211 -13.46 -4.06 -10.29
N CYS A 212 -14.53 -4.84 -10.20
CA CYS A 212 -14.88 -5.54 -8.97
C CYS A 212 -13.88 -6.65 -8.67
N PHE A 213 -13.54 -6.85 -7.40
CA PHE A 213 -12.73 -8.01 -7.01
C PHE A 213 -13.54 -9.31 -7.09
N ASP A 214 -14.82 -9.24 -6.74
CA ASP A 214 -15.79 -10.33 -6.81
C ASP A 214 -17.17 -9.76 -7.16
N CYS A 215 -18.02 -10.56 -7.81
CA CYS A 215 -19.42 -10.20 -8.07
C CYS A 215 -20.35 -10.83 -7.03
N ILE A 216 -21.43 -10.11 -6.69
CA ILE A 216 -22.56 -10.73 -6.00
C ILE A 216 -23.20 -11.81 -6.89
N MET A 217 -23.85 -12.80 -6.27
CA MET A 217 -24.50 -13.89 -7.00
C MET A 217 -25.50 -13.36 -8.03
N GLY A 218 -25.41 -13.86 -9.26
CA GLY A 218 -26.25 -13.42 -10.38
C GLY A 218 -25.70 -12.24 -11.18
N HIS A 219 -24.52 -11.70 -10.80
CA HIS A 219 -23.82 -10.68 -11.58
C HIS A 219 -22.54 -11.24 -12.21
N MET A 220 -22.11 -10.65 -13.34
CA MET A 220 -20.91 -11.06 -14.08
C MET A 220 -20.26 -9.92 -14.85
N GLY A 221 -19.04 -10.15 -15.31
CA GLY A 221 -18.19 -9.18 -16.00
C GLY A 221 -17.27 -8.44 -15.05
N ALA A 222 -16.29 -7.71 -15.60
CA ALA A 222 -15.24 -7.05 -14.82
C ALA A 222 -15.79 -6.05 -13.78
N ARG A 223 -16.91 -5.40 -14.09
CA ARG A 223 -17.58 -4.43 -13.20
C ARG A 223 -18.90 -4.95 -12.63
N CYS A 224 -19.22 -6.23 -12.83
CA CYS A 224 -20.45 -6.86 -12.36
C CYS A 224 -21.74 -6.16 -12.84
N ASP A 225 -21.68 -5.44 -13.97
CA ASP A 225 -22.84 -4.75 -14.56
C ASP A 225 -23.74 -5.70 -15.36
N GLY A 226 -23.22 -6.86 -15.77
CA GLY A 226 -23.99 -7.89 -16.48
C GLY A 226 -24.74 -8.79 -15.50
N THR A 227 -25.97 -9.19 -15.83
CA THR A 227 -26.74 -10.15 -15.05
C THR A 227 -26.68 -11.54 -15.68
N CYS A 228 -26.61 -12.58 -14.85
CA CYS A 228 -26.69 -13.97 -15.25
C CYS A 228 -27.90 -14.62 -14.57
N HIS A 229 -28.69 -15.39 -15.33
CA HIS A 229 -29.72 -16.20 -14.75
C HIS A 229 -29.09 -17.37 -14.01
N VAL A 230 -29.13 -17.33 -12.67
CA VAL A 230 -28.85 -18.50 -11.85
C VAL A 230 -30.00 -19.49 -12.07
N LEU A 231 -29.78 -20.49 -12.92
CA LEU A 231 -30.68 -21.63 -12.98
C LEU A 231 -30.52 -22.38 -11.66
N ALA A 232 -31.49 -22.22 -10.76
CA ALA A 232 -31.61 -23.09 -9.61
C ALA A 232 -31.84 -24.50 -10.15
N VAL A 233 -30.83 -25.37 -10.01
CA VAL A 233 -31.05 -26.80 -10.15
C VAL A 233 -31.83 -27.20 -8.90
N GLU A 234 -33.16 -27.24 -9.02
CA GLU A 234 -33.98 -27.96 -8.04
C GLU A 234 -33.39 -29.36 -7.96
N LYS A 235 -32.85 -29.74 -6.80
CA LYS A 235 -32.55 -31.13 -6.53
C LYS A 235 -33.91 -31.82 -6.51
N ASP A 236 -34.24 -32.51 -7.60
CA ASP A 236 -35.38 -33.40 -7.67
C ASP A 236 -35.39 -34.25 -6.39
N ASN A 237 -36.41 -34.02 -5.58
CA ASN A 237 -36.72 -34.82 -4.42
C ASN A 237 -37.08 -36.22 -4.95
N PRO A 238 -36.29 -37.28 -4.72
CA PRO A 238 -36.71 -38.60 -5.15
C PRO A 238 -37.91 -39.00 -4.30
N LEU A 239 -39.09 -38.97 -4.91
CA LEU A 239 -40.27 -39.64 -4.39
C LEU A 239 -39.92 -41.12 -4.16
N ALA A 240 -39.87 -41.53 -2.90
CA ALA A 240 -40.03 -42.91 -2.45
C ALA A 240 -40.66 -42.90 -1.05
#